data_AF-A0A259S4X2-F1
#
_entry.id   AF-A0A259S4X2-F1
#
_cell.length_a   1.000
_cell.length_b   1.000
_cell.length_c   1.000
_cell.angle_alpha   90.00
_cell.angle_beta   90.00
_cell.angle_gamma   90.00
#
_symmetry.space_group_name_H-M   'P 1'
#
loop_
_entity.id
_entity.type
_entity.pdbx_description
1 polymer ?
#
loop_
_entity_poly.entity_id
_entity_poly.type
_entity_poly.pdbx_seq_one_letter_code
_entity_poly.pdbx_strand_id
1 'polypeptide(L)' 'MHTLVFYTHPFSRGRVARWMLEETGLPYEEVILDYGTTMKAPEYLVINPMGQVPTLRHGDSVVTENAA' A
#
# COMPACT_ATOMS: atom_id res chain seq x y z
N MET A 1 -12.08 0.00 15.35
CA MET A 1 -11.22 -0.99 14.65
C MET A 1 -10.89 -0.39 13.31
N HIS A 2 -9.64 0.02 13.08
CA HIS A 2 -9.27 0.58 11.78
C HIS A 2 -8.94 -0.58 10.84
N THR A 3 -9.51 -0.57 9.65
CA THR A 3 -9.18 -1.56 8.62
C THR A 3 -7.79 -1.28 8.08
N LEU A 4 -7.00 -2.32 7.82
CA LEU A 4 -5.71 -2.21 7.15
C LEU A 4 -5.93 -1.86 5.67
N VAL A 5 -5.21 -0.85 5.16
CA VAL A 5 -5.26 -0.45 3.75
C VAL A 5 -3.92 -0.77 3.09
N PHE A 6 -3.97 -1.43 1.95
CA PHE A 6 -2.83 -1.84 1.14
C PHE A 6 -2.84 -1.13 -0.21
N TYR A 7 -1.94 -0.17 -0.36
CA TYR A 7 -1.72 0.55 -1.62
C TYR A 7 -0.70 -0.19 -2.47
N THR A 8 -1.07 -0.54 -3.71
CA THR A 8 -0.23 -1.36 -4.59
C THR A 8 -0.47 -1.07 -6.07
N HIS A 9 0.33 -1.70 -6.93
CA HIS A 9 0.10 -1.79 -8.36
C HIS A 9 0.39 -3.22 -8.83
N PRO A 10 -0.41 -3.82 -9.74
CA PRO A 10 -0.28 -5.23 -10.14
C PRO A 10 1.10 -5.60 -10.68
N PHE A 11 1.78 -4.64 -11.33
CA PHE A 11 3.12 -4.82 -11.92
C PHE A 11 4.27 -4.34 -11.01
N SER A 12 4.00 -4.10 -9.72
CA SER A 12 5.02 -3.66 -8.75
C SER A 12 5.55 -4.80 -7.88
N ARG A 13 6.58 -4.48 -7.07
CA ARG A 13 7.11 -5.38 -6.03
C ARG A 13 6.12 -5.56 -4.85
N GLY A 14 5.00 -4.84 -4.84
CA GLY A 14 3.96 -4.97 -3.82
C GLY A 14 3.32 -6.36 -3.76
N ARG A 15 3.47 -7.20 -4.79
CA ARG A 15 3.04 -8.61 -4.75
C ARG A 15 3.62 -9.40 -3.57
N VAL A 16 4.82 -9.06 -3.11
CA VAL A 16 5.44 -9.73 -1.94
C VAL A 16 4.67 -9.39 -0.66
N ALA A 17 4.41 -8.11 -0.42
CA ALA A 17 3.56 -7.68 0.70
C ALA A 17 2.15 -8.31 0.61
N ARG A 18 1.55 -8.35 -0.59
CA ARG A 18 0.25 -9.01 -0.81
C ARG A 18 0.27 -10.47 -0.34
N TRP A 19 1.26 -11.26 -0.75
CA TRP A 19 1.35 -12.66 -0.31
C TRP A 19 1.37 -12.78 1.21
N MET A 20 2.18 -11.97 1.89
CA MET A 20 2.20 -11.98 3.36
C MET A 20 0.84 -11.60 3.96
N LEU A 21 0.12 -10.63 3.39
CA LEU A 21 -1.22 -10.27 3.85
C LEU A 21 -2.21 -11.43 3.70
N GLU A 22 -2.22 -12.10 2.54
CA GLU A 22 -3.10 -13.25 2.30
C GLU A 22 -2.85 -14.39 3.31
N GLU A 23 -1.58 -14.66 3.64
CA GLU A 23 -1.21 -15.70 4.63
C GLU A 23 -1.75 -15.41 6.04
N THR A 24 -2.03 -14.14 6.38
CA THR A 24 -2.60 -13.80 7.70
C THR A 24 -4.10 -14.09 7.79
N GLY A 25 -4.81 -14.17 6.67
CA GLY A 25 -6.28 -14.24 6.62
C GLY A 25 -7.01 -13.01 7.18
N LEU A 26 -6.29 -11.93 7.48
CA LEU A 26 -6.90 -10.70 8.00
C LEU A 26 -7.56 -9.91 6.86
N PRO A 27 -8.74 -9.31 7.09
CA PRO A 27 -9.36 -8.44 6.11
C PRO A 27 -8.55 -7.16 5.93
N TYR A 28 -8.34 -6.77 4.68
CA TYR A 28 -7.70 -5.51 4.30
C TYR A 28 -8.40 -4.92 3.07
N GLU A 29 -8.28 -3.60 2.90
CA GLU A 29 -8.70 -2.90 1.70
C GLU A 29 -7.53 -2.80 0.73
N GLU A 30 -7.71 -3.22 -0.53
CA GLU A 30 -6.72 -3.05 -1.59
C GLU A 30 -7.03 -1.79 -2.39
N VAL A 31 -6.05 -0.90 -2.52
CA VAL A 31 -6.12 0.29 -3.37
C VAL A 31 -5.09 0.16 -4.48
N ILE A 32 -5.57 0.01 -5.71
CA ILE A 32 -4.72 -0.03 -6.90
C ILE A 32 -4.37 1.39 -7.34
N LEU A 33 -3.07 1.66 -7.48
CA LEU A 33 -2.54 2.93 -7.94
C LEU A 33 -1.81 2.76 -9.25
N ASP A 34 -2.11 3.61 -10.22
CA ASP A 34 -1.51 3.65 -11.53
C ASP A 34 -0.17 4.39 -11.52
N TYR A 35 0.79 3.83 -12.25
CA TYR A 35 2.13 4.38 -12.35
C TYR A 35 2.13 5.76 -13.02
N GLY A 36 2.81 6.73 -12.40
CA GLY A 36 2.93 8.10 -12.93
C GLY A 36 1.68 8.98 -12.79
N THR A 37 0.51 8.40 -12.47
CA THR A 37 -0.74 9.13 -12.27
C THR A 37 -1.15 9.10 -10.79
N THR A 38 -1.98 8.16 -10.36
CA THR A 38 -2.50 8.14 -8.98
C THR A 38 -1.42 7.87 -7.93
N MET A 39 -0.32 7.18 -8.30
CA MET A 39 0.88 7.07 -7.45
C MET A 39 1.60 8.40 -7.18
N LYS A 40 1.32 9.45 -7.96
CA LYS A 40 1.89 10.79 -7.80
C LYS A 40 0.84 11.84 -7.48
N ALA A 41 -0.41 11.43 -7.29
CA ALA A 41 -1.50 12.33 -6.93
C ALA A 41 -1.29 12.85 -5.49
N PRO A 42 -1.65 14.12 -5.20
CA PRO A 42 -1.47 14.71 -3.87
C PRO A 42 -2.08 13.87 -2.75
N GLU A 43 -3.23 13.23 -3.01
CA GLU A 43 -3.96 12.40 -2.06
C GLU A 43 -3.13 11.20 -1.59
N TYR A 44 -2.35 10.59 -2.49
CA TYR A 44 -1.45 9.49 -2.14
C TYR A 44 -0.12 9.98 -1.57
N LEU A 45 0.40 11.11 -2.06
CA LEU A 45 1.66 11.67 -1.58
C LEU A 45 1.60 12.14 -0.12
N VAL A 46 0.42 12.49 0.39
CA VAL A 46 0.22 12.75 1.83
C VAL A 46 0.46 11.48 2.67
N ILE A 47 0.22 10.28 2.11
CA ILE A 47 0.41 9.00 2.78
C ILE A 47 1.85 8.51 2.63
N ASN A 48 2.36 8.50 1.40
CA ASN A 48 3.73 8.15 1.09
C ASN A 48 4.34 9.23 0.18
N PRO A 49 5.13 10.18 0.74
CA PRO A 49 5.67 11.28 -0.04
C PRO A 49 6.67 10.83 -1.13
N MET A 50 7.14 9.58 -1.11
CA MET A 50 8.01 9.04 -2.17
C MET A 50 7.19 8.69 -3.42
N GLY A 51 5.87 8.54 -3.26
CA GLY A 51 4.95 8.09 -4.31
C GLY A 51 5.38 6.73 -4.86
N GLN A 52 5.67 5.80 -3.96
CA GLN A 52 6.11 4.43 -4.25
C GLN A 52 5.13 3.43 -3.62
N VAL A 53 5.11 2.21 -4.15
CA VAL A 53 4.33 1.09 -3.62
C VAL A 53 5.27 -0.12 -3.42
N PRO A 54 5.00 -1.04 -2.47
CA PRO A 54 3.81 -1.10 -1.60
C PRO A 54 3.79 -0.04 -0.49
N THR A 55 2.59 0.24 0.04
CA THR A 55 2.42 0.99 1.28
C THR A 55 1.26 0.40 2.07
N LEU A 56 1.47 0.17 3.37
CA LEU A 56 0.45 -0.28 4.31
C LEU A 56 0.07 0.87 5.23
N ARG A 57 -1.23 1.05 5.48
CA ARG A 57 -1.74 2.03 6.44
C ARG A 57 -2.72 1.36 7.39
N HIS A 58 -2.53 1.56 8.68
CA HIS A 58 -3.46 1.12 9.72
C HIS A 58 -3.69 2.26 10.72
N GLY A 59 -4.84 2.93 10.60
CA GLY A 59 -5.09 4.19 11.31
C GLY A 59 -4.11 5.27 10.84
N ASP A 60 -3.33 5.82 11.76
CA ASP A 60 -2.31 6.85 11.48
C ASP A 60 -0.92 6.26 11.20
N SER A 61 -0.73 4.96 11.43
CA SER A 61 0.53 4.27 11.17
C SER A 61 0.67 3.95 9.68
N VAL A 62 1.83 4.29 9.12
CA VAL A 62 2.19 4.00 7.74
C VAL A 62 3.49 3.19 7.71
N VAL A 63 3.50 2.11 6.94
CA VAL A 63 4.68 1.29 6.67
C VAL A 63 4.96 1.31 5.17
N THR A 64 6.19 1.61 4.82
CA THR A 64 6.72 1.67 3.45
C THR A 64 7.94 0.78 3.34
N GLU A 65 8.43 0.55 2.12
CA GLU A 65 9.49 -0.39 1.79
C GLU A 65 9.08 -1.85 1.99
N ASN A 66 9.39 -2.69 1.01
CA ASN A 66 8.88 -4.05 0.95
C ASN A 66 9.51 -5.01 2.00
N ALA A 67 10.59 -4.60 2.68
CA ALA A 67 11.31 -5.42 3.65
C ALA A 67 11.04 -5.02 5.12
N ALA A 68 10.40 -3.87 5.33
CA ALA A 68 10.05 -3.37 6.65
C ALA A 68 8.85 -4.15 7.22
#